data_AF-A0A2M8NU63-F1
#
_entry.id   AF-A0A2M8NU63-F1
#
_cell.length_a   1.000
_cell.length_b   1.000
_cell.length_c   1.000
_cell.angle_alpha   90.00
_cell.angle_beta   90.00
_cell.angle_gamma   90.00
#
_symmetry.space_group_name_H-M   'P 1'
#
loop_
_entity.id
_entity.type
_entity.pdbx_description
1 polymer ?
#
loop_
_entity_poly.entity_id
_entity_poly.type
_entity_poly.pdbx_seq_one_letter_code
_entity_poly.pdbx_strand_id
1 'polypeptide(L)'
;MVQSQTKKKNALHDLGYKIFLDRYALKDMKRETLAVGDLVIVVVNSATGQREVGRITAMQLPQVTIELLDGEVVTRDIEHVDKPLETDPAQMMDRVATGIAAVEKTTKKRREWADKFRWLLEDWKFVPGGRILTAAGTDQELTFYNCMPPEQEILTADGYKPFADVRVGDLVVTHKNRLRPVLHKFERETEEDIYTIITKKIGYDVLRVTGEHKIHVIRSEWVNADRRKNGLRLSQEPAWIPANQLKKGDFVAVAYDGEICPPATIRISDYLPNYRVQEGQLFKPTTRGEHGYVSDWGTHFAINNNLELDADLCFLFGRWLGDGCVTHHTKSDIPSGIKIVFSLDERHEAEQIADIIR
;
A
#
# COMPACT_ATOMS: atom_id res chain seq x y z
N MET A 1 56.66 -6.29 13.30
CA MET A 1 55.77 -6.02 12.16
C MET A 1 54.56 -6.93 12.29
N VAL A 2 53.41 -6.40 12.70
CA VAL A 2 52.15 -7.15 12.71
C VAL A 2 51.64 -7.12 11.27
N GLN A 3 51.71 -8.26 10.58
CA GLN A 3 51.08 -8.41 9.27
C GLN A 3 49.57 -8.25 9.46
N SER A 4 49.03 -7.11 9.04
CA SER A 4 47.60 -6.91 8.86
C SER A 4 47.13 -7.94 7.83
N GLN A 5 46.52 -9.04 8.28
CA GLN A 5 45.78 -9.93 7.40
C GLN A 5 44.74 -9.10 6.66
N THR A 6 44.95 -8.86 5.37
CA THR A 6 43.97 -8.18 4.51
C THR A 6 42.67 -8.96 4.56
N LYS A 7 41.67 -8.41 5.25
CA LYS A 7 40.33 -8.97 5.36
C LYS A 7 39.81 -9.24 3.94
N LYS A 8 39.39 -10.48 3.66
CA LYS A 8 38.80 -10.84 2.35
C LYS A 8 37.62 -9.91 2.10
N LYS A 9 37.64 -9.17 0.98
CA LYS A 9 36.53 -8.31 0.58
C LYS A 9 35.25 -9.13 0.40
N ASN A 10 34.09 -8.52 0.68
CA ASN A 10 32.77 -9.14 0.61
C ASN A 10 32.60 -10.40 1.49
N ALA A 11 33.43 -10.59 2.52
CA ALA A 11 33.33 -11.77 3.37
C ALA A 11 31.95 -11.87 4.04
N LEU A 12 31.40 -13.08 4.05
CA LEU A 12 30.21 -13.46 4.79
C LEU A 12 30.60 -14.49 5.85
N HIS A 13 29.91 -14.47 6.99
CA HIS A 13 29.92 -15.61 7.91
C HIS A 13 29.14 -16.78 7.29
N ASP A 14 29.38 -18.01 7.74
CA ASP A 14 28.78 -19.26 7.25
C ASP A 14 27.27 -19.17 6.97
N LEU A 15 26.47 -18.65 7.91
CA LEU A 15 25.03 -18.48 7.72
C LEU A 15 24.71 -17.51 6.56
N GLY A 16 25.45 -16.39 6.47
CA GLY A 16 25.30 -15.43 5.38
C GLY A 16 25.68 -16.03 4.04
N TYR A 17 26.76 -16.82 4.00
CA TYR A 17 27.21 -17.52 2.80
C TYR A 17 26.16 -18.52 2.30
N LYS A 18 25.57 -19.28 3.22
CA LYS A 18 24.45 -20.19 2.94
C LYS A 18 23.23 -19.45 2.40
N ILE A 19 22.84 -18.34 3.01
CA ILE A 19 21.72 -17.51 2.53
C ILE A 19 22.01 -16.97 1.13
N PHE A 20 23.24 -16.51 0.88
CA PHE A 20 23.68 -16.04 -0.43
C PHE A 20 23.46 -17.10 -1.51
N LEU A 21 23.99 -18.30 -1.30
CA LEU A 21 23.84 -19.40 -2.24
C LEU A 21 22.35 -19.77 -2.44
N ASP A 22 21.57 -19.83 -1.36
CA ASP A 22 20.18 -20.27 -1.43
C ASP A 22 19.24 -19.23 -2.08
N ARG A 23 19.45 -17.94 -1.85
CA ARG A 23 18.47 -16.90 -2.20
C ARG A 23 18.88 -15.98 -3.35
N TYR A 24 20.18 -15.75 -3.53
CA TYR A 24 20.65 -14.66 -4.39
C TYR A 24 21.59 -15.08 -5.50
N ALA A 25 22.36 -16.15 -5.29
CA ALA A 25 23.21 -16.72 -6.33
C ALA A 25 22.38 -17.17 -7.53
N LEU A 26 22.86 -16.86 -8.73
CA LEU A 26 22.35 -17.47 -9.95
C LEU A 26 22.59 -18.98 -9.91
N LYS A 27 21.61 -19.77 -10.35
CA LYS A 27 21.63 -21.23 -10.28
C LYS A 27 21.39 -21.83 -11.66
N ASP A 28 21.92 -23.04 -11.86
CA ASP A 28 21.58 -23.89 -12.99
C ASP A 28 20.19 -24.49 -12.76
N MET A 29 19.16 -23.79 -13.25
CA MET A 29 17.76 -24.20 -13.09
C MET A 29 17.44 -25.54 -13.77
N LYS A 30 18.19 -25.88 -14.82
CA LYS A 30 17.98 -27.12 -15.60
C LYS A 30 18.83 -28.27 -15.09
N ARG A 31 19.83 -27.99 -14.26
CA ARG A 31 20.78 -28.98 -13.71
C ARG A 31 21.57 -29.70 -14.80
N GLU A 32 21.73 -29.07 -15.97
CA GLU A 32 22.42 -29.64 -17.14
C GLU A 32 23.93 -29.76 -16.90
N THR A 33 24.49 -28.90 -16.05
CA THR A 33 25.93 -28.83 -15.79
C THR A 33 26.36 -29.55 -14.51
N LEU A 34 25.45 -30.25 -13.82
CA LEU A 34 25.70 -30.88 -12.54
C LEU A 34 26.71 -32.04 -12.66
N ALA A 35 27.78 -32.01 -11.87
CA ALA A 35 28.85 -32.99 -11.90
C ALA A 35 29.42 -33.28 -10.49
N VAL A 36 30.12 -34.41 -10.37
CA VAL A 36 30.87 -34.74 -9.15
C VAL A 36 31.94 -33.68 -8.86
N GLY A 37 32.01 -33.24 -7.61
CA GLY A 37 32.89 -32.16 -7.14
C GLY A 37 32.22 -30.78 -7.07
N ASP A 38 31.06 -30.60 -7.69
CA ASP A 38 30.32 -29.33 -7.66
C ASP A 38 29.86 -28.97 -6.25
N LEU A 39 29.92 -27.67 -5.94
CA LEU A 39 29.26 -27.09 -4.77
C LEU A 39 27.76 -27.04 -5.07
N VAL A 40 26.94 -27.51 -4.13
CA VAL A 40 25.49 -27.57 -4.26
C VAL A 40 24.77 -27.19 -2.98
N ILE A 41 23.49 -26.88 -3.13
CA ILE A 41 22.54 -26.66 -2.04
C ILE A 41 21.54 -27.79 -2.08
N VAL A 42 21.37 -28.49 -0.97
CA VAL A 42 20.53 -29.69 -0.89
C VAL A 42 19.49 -29.56 0.21
N VAL A 43 18.25 -29.98 -0.07
CA VAL A 43 17.21 -30.09 0.95
C VAL A 43 17.49 -31.30 1.85
N VAL A 44 17.86 -31.06 3.10
CA VAL A 44 18.14 -32.11 4.09
C VAL A 44 16.88 -32.57 4.81
N ASN A 45 15.93 -31.65 5.03
CA ASN A 45 14.64 -31.95 5.66
C ASN A 45 13.49 -31.39 4.81
N SER A 46 12.75 -32.28 4.15
CA SER A 46 11.66 -31.91 3.25
C SER A 46 10.44 -31.35 3.98
N ALA A 47 10.23 -31.66 5.26
CA ALA A 47 9.09 -31.18 6.04
C ALA A 47 9.27 -29.72 6.48
N THR A 48 10.50 -29.33 6.83
CA THR A 48 10.84 -27.96 7.22
C THR A 48 11.38 -27.12 6.05
N GLY A 49 11.72 -27.76 4.93
CA GLY A 49 12.42 -27.13 3.81
C GLY A 49 13.86 -26.73 4.15
N GLN A 50 14.45 -27.31 5.21
CA GLN A 50 15.82 -26.99 5.60
C GLN A 50 16.77 -27.43 4.49
N ARG A 51 17.62 -26.49 4.08
CA ARG A 51 18.64 -26.67 3.05
C ARG A 51 20.01 -26.56 3.68
N GLU A 52 20.98 -27.32 3.18
CA GLU A 52 22.39 -27.24 3.56
C GLU A 52 23.28 -27.14 2.32
N VAL A 53 24.52 -26.73 2.51
CA VAL A 53 25.53 -26.60 1.45
C VAL A 53 26.49 -27.77 1.55
N GLY A 54 26.89 -28.32 0.41
CA GLY A 54 27.84 -29.42 0.35
C GLY A 54 28.46 -29.59 -1.02
N ARG A 55 29.28 -30.63 -1.19
CA ARG A 55 29.87 -31.03 -2.47
C ARG A 55 29.39 -32.40 -2.89
N ILE A 56 29.11 -32.55 -4.18
CA ILE A 56 28.77 -33.86 -4.74
C ILE A 56 29.99 -34.77 -4.70
N THR A 57 29.86 -35.94 -4.07
CA THR A 57 30.91 -36.97 -4.02
C THR A 57 30.61 -38.14 -4.96
N ALA A 58 29.34 -38.43 -5.22
CA ALA A 58 28.92 -39.46 -6.17
C ALA A 58 27.57 -39.14 -6.81
N MET A 59 27.35 -39.64 -8.04
CA MET A 59 26.10 -39.48 -8.77
C MET A 59 25.64 -40.83 -9.34
N GLN A 60 24.46 -41.29 -8.92
CA GLN A 60 23.76 -42.47 -9.42
C GLN A 60 22.29 -42.10 -9.66
N LEU A 61 22.03 -41.49 -10.81
CA LEU A 61 20.72 -40.86 -11.10
C LEU A 61 19.55 -41.84 -10.89
N PRO A 62 18.44 -41.36 -10.29
CA PRO A 62 18.16 -39.97 -9.94
C PRO A 62 18.80 -39.49 -8.62
N GLN A 63 19.58 -40.34 -7.94
CA GLN A 63 20.19 -40.01 -6.64
C GLN A 63 21.58 -39.39 -6.77
N VAL A 64 21.86 -38.45 -5.88
CA VAL A 64 23.13 -37.73 -5.75
C VAL A 64 23.57 -37.83 -4.29
N THR A 65 24.83 -38.19 -4.08
CA THR A 65 25.46 -38.25 -2.75
C THR A 65 26.32 -37.01 -2.54
N ILE A 66 26.10 -36.33 -1.42
CA ILE A 66 26.66 -35.03 -1.11
C ILE A 66 27.29 -35.09 0.27
N GLU A 67 28.53 -34.63 0.37
CA GLU A 67 29.21 -34.36 1.64
C GLU A 67 28.94 -32.90 2.02
N LEU A 68 28.21 -32.70 3.11
CA LEU A 68 27.87 -31.39 3.66
C LEU A 68 29.12 -30.72 4.25
N LEU A 69 29.06 -29.40 4.44
CA LEU A 69 30.18 -28.63 5.01
C LEU A 69 30.56 -29.04 6.44
N ASP A 70 29.66 -29.67 7.18
CA ASP A 70 29.90 -30.22 8.52
C ASP A 70 30.44 -31.67 8.51
N GLY A 71 30.59 -32.26 7.31
CA GLY A 71 31.09 -33.63 7.11
C GLY A 71 29.99 -34.71 7.09
N GLU A 72 28.72 -34.36 7.30
CA GLU A 72 27.63 -35.34 7.13
C GLU A 72 27.46 -35.71 5.64
N VAL A 73 27.26 -36.99 5.36
CA VAL A 73 27.00 -37.47 3.99
C VAL A 73 25.51 -37.75 3.84
N VAL A 74 24.88 -37.07 2.88
CA VAL A 74 23.46 -37.21 2.57
C VAL A 74 23.27 -37.67 1.13
N THR A 75 22.33 -38.58 0.92
CA THR A 75 21.87 -38.99 -0.42
C THR A 75 20.48 -38.45 -0.66
N ARG A 76 20.30 -37.71 -1.76
CA ARG A 76 19.02 -37.09 -2.13
C ARG A 76 18.75 -37.25 -3.62
N ASP A 77 17.50 -37.13 -3.98
CA ASP A 77 17.10 -37.02 -5.39
C ASP A 77 17.68 -35.72 -5.98
N ILE A 78 18.09 -35.77 -7.25
CA ILE A 78 18.61 -34.62 -8.01
C ILE A 78 17.63 -33.43 -8.01
N GLU A 79 16.31 -33.67 -7.90
CA GLU A 79 15.31 -32.62 -7.79
C GLU A 79 15.45 -31.75 -6.52
N HIS A 80 16.10 -32.27 -5.49
CA HIS A 80 16.35 -31.57 -4.23
C HIS A 80 17.73 -30.92 -4.17
N VAL A 81 18.47 -30.92 -5.28
CA VAL A 81 19.83 -30.41 -5.40
C VAL A 81 19.84 -29.24 -6.37
N ASP A 82 20.29 -28.08 -5.90
CA ASP A 82 20.46 -26.88 -6.71
C ASP A 82 21.95 -26.56 -6.86
N LYS A 83 22.43 -26.37 -8.10
CA LYS A 83 23.80 -25.95 -8.37
C LYS A 83 23.88 -24.42 -8.52
N PRO A 84 24.51 -23.71 -7.57
CA PRO A 84 24.86 -22.30 -7.75
C PRO A 84 25.94 -22.15 -8.84
N LEU A 85 25.70 -21.26 -9.80
CA LEU A 85 26.68 -20.79 -10.78
C LEU A 85 27.54 -19.66 -10.19
N GLU A 86 26.97 -18.88 -9.26
CA GLU A 86 27.66 -17.87 -8.48
C GLU A 86 28.02 -18.44 -7.10
N THR A 87 29.31 -18.59 -6.82
CA THR A 87 29.83 -19.17 -5.58
C THR A 87 30.58 -18.17 -4.71
N ASP A 88 30.92 -16.98 -5.24
CA ASP A 88 31.44 -15.85 -4.49
C ASP A 88 30.50 -14.65 -4.61
N PRO A 89 30.15 -13.95 -3.51
CA PRO A 89 29.29 -12.77 -3.55
C PRO A 89 29.73 -11.69 -4.54
N ALA A 90 31.04 -11.58 -4.83
CA ALA A 90 31.56 -10.66 -5.84
C ALA A 90 30.95 -10.90 -7.22
N GLN A 91 30.70 -12.16 -7.61
CA GLN A 91 30.11 -12.52 -8.90
C GLN A 91 28.68 -12.00 -9.02
N MET A 92 27.87 -12.20 -7.97
CA MET A 92 26.53 -11.61 -7.88
C MET A 92 26.58 -10.09 -7.94
N MET A 93 27.52 -9.46 -7.23
CA MET A 93 27.66 -7.99 -7.28
C MET A 93 28.03 -7.49 -8.68
N ASP A 94 28.91 -8.21 -9.40
CA ASP A 94 29.27 -7.89 -10.79
C ASP A 94 28.07 -8.04 -11.73
N ARG A 95 27.30 -9.13 -11.60
CA ARG A 95 26.06 -9.35 -12.36
C ARG A 95 25.05 -8.25 -12.10
N VAL A 96 24.75 -7.96 -10.83
CA VAL A 96 23.76 -6.94 -10.44
C VAL A 96 24.18 -5.56 -10.95
N ALA A 97 25.44 -5.17 -10.75
CA ALA A 97 25.95 -3.88 -11.20
C ALA A 97 25.85 -3.73 -12.73
N THR A 98 26.25 -4.77 -13.48
CA THR A 98 26.17 -4.80 -14.94
C THR A 98 24.72 -4.78 -15.41
N GLY A 99 23.85 -5.56 -14.76
CA GLY A 99 22.43 -5.67 -15.07
C GLY A 99 21.68 -4.35 -14.90
N ILE A 100 21.91 -3.65 -13.78
CA ILE A 100 21.29 -2.33 -13.55
C ILE A 100 21.81 -1.31 -14.56
N ALA A 101 23.12 -1.31 -14.84
CA ALA A 101 23.72 -0.35 -15.76
C ALA A 101 23.33 -0.58 -17.23
N ALA A 102 22.76 -1.73 -17.59
CA ALA A 102 22.41 -2.07 -18.98
C ALA A 102 21.36 -1.12 -19.60
N VAL A 103 20.54 -0.47 -18.77
CA VAL A 103 19.53 0.52 -19.20
C VAL A 103 20.16 1.76 -19.86
N GLU A 104 21.44 2.03 -19.57
CA GLU A 104 22.14 3.19 -20.10
C GLU A 104 22.30 3.11 -21.63
N LYS A 105 22.16 4.26 -22.30
CA LYS A 105 22.09 4.31 -23.78
C LYS A 105 23.38 3.92 -24.49
N THR A 106 24.53 4.22 -23.89
CA THR A 106 25.84 4.04 -24.55
C THR A 106 26.70 3.06 -23.78
N THR A 107 27.55 2.30 -24.48
CA THR A 107 28.51 1.37 -23.86
C THR A 107 29.41 2.05 -22.84
N LYS A 108 29.81 3.31 -23.11
CA LYS A 108 30.61 4.11 -22.16
C LYS A 108 29.84 4.36 -20.87
N LYS A 109 28.57 4.75 -20.95
CA LYS A 109 27.72 4.99 -19.77
C LYS A 109 27.39 3.71 -19.03
N ARG A 110 27.11 2.61 -19.75
CA ARG A 110 26.92 1.28 -19.15
C ARG A 110 28.13 0.89 -18.30
N ARG A 111 29.35 1.05 -18.83
CA ARG A 111 30.58 0.76 -18.07
C ARG A 111 30.77 1.70 -16.88
N GLU A 112 30.62 3.00 -17.09
CA GLU A 112 30.74 4.02 -16.02
C GLU A 112 29.80 3.70 -14.84
N TRP A 113 28.55 3.37 -15.13
CA TRP A 113 27.56 3.06 -14.12
C TRP A 113 27.74 1.68 -13.51
N ALA A 114 28.13 0.66 -14.28
CA ALA A 114 28.47 -0.66 -13.75
C ALA A 114 29.60 -0.54 -12.71
N ASP A 115 30.66 0.22 -13.00
CA ASP A 115 31.77 0.45 -12.07
C ASP A 115 31.29 1.15 -10.78
N LYS A 116 30.42 2.17 -10.92
CA LYS A 116 29.83 2.89 -9.77
C LYS A 116 28.92 2.02 -8.92
N PHE A 117 28.04 1.24 -9.54
CA PHE A 117 27.17 0.30 -8.82
C PHE A 117 27.98 -0.80 -8.17
N ARG A 118 29.01 -1.33 -8.85
CA ARG A 118 29.87 -2.36 -8.29
C ARG A 118 30.63 -1.85 -7.06
N TRP A 119 31.12 -0.62 -7.11
CA TRP A 119 31.74 0.07 -5.96
C TRP A 119 30.74 0.23 -4.79
N LEU A 120 29.50 0.61 -5.10
CA LEU A 120 28.42 0.80 -4.13
C LEU A 120 28.02 -0.52 -3.44
N LEU A 121 28.05 -1.64 -4.16
CA LEU A 121 27.77 -2.98 -3.61
C LEU A 121 28.96 -3.57 -2.84
N GLU A 122 30.19 -3.15 -3.18
CA GLU A 122 31.42 -3.70 -2.60
C GLU A 122 31.48 -3.51 -1.08
N ASP A 123 31.91 -4.55 -0.37
CA ASP A 123 32.02 -4.62 1.08
C ASP A 123 30.71 -4.23 1.80
N TRP A 124 29.58 -4.52 1.16
CA TRP A 124 28.24 -4.30 1.71
C TRP A 124 27.95 -2.83 2.06
N LYS A 125 28.62 -1.88 1.39
CA LYS A 125 28.35 -0.43 1.56
C LYS A 125 26.88 -0.09 1.33
N PHE A 126 26.24 -0.83 0.42
CA PHE A 126 24.80 -0.81 0.19
C PHE A 126 24.31 -2.22 -0.12
N VAL A 127 23.17 -2.60 0.46
CA VAL A 127 22.51 -3.88 0.20
C VAL A 127 21.13 -3.58 -0.41
N PRO A 128 20.96 -3.76 -1.73
CA PRO A 128 19.66 -3.56 -2.35
C PRO A 128 18.66 -4.63 -1.89
N GLY A 129 17.37 -4.39 -2.16
CA GLY A 129 16.33 -5.37 -1.87
C GLY A 129 16.61 -6.71 -2.54
N GLY A 130 16.23 -7.81 -1.88
CA GLY A 130 16.56 -9.17 -2.33
C GLY A 130 16.17 -9.47 -3.78
N ARG A 131 15.05 -8.91 -4.29
CA ARG A 131 14.64 -9.07 -5.69
C ARG A 131 15.66 -8.50 -6.68
N ILE A 132 16.27 -7.37 -6.34
CA ILE A 132 17.31 -6.75 -7.17
C ILE A 132 18.55 -7.65 -7.18
N LEU A 133 18.95 -8.19 -6.03
CA LEU A 133 20.08 -9.13 -5.92
C LEU A 133 19.84 -10.40 -6.75
N THR A 134 18.63 -10.96 -6.70
CA THR A 134 18.29 -12.19 -7.43
C THR A 134 18.15 -11.95 -8.94
N ALA A 135 17.49 -10.86 -9.36
CA ALA A 135 17.02 -10.72 -10.74
C ALA A 135 17.88 -9.81 -11.63
N ALA A 136 18.54 -8.79 -11.07
CA ALA A 136 19.29 -7.84 -11.91
C ALA A 136 20.41 -8.54 -12.67
N GLY A 137 20.44 -8.36 -14.00
CA GLY A 137 21.43 -9.00 -14.87
C GLY A 137 21.11 -10.47 -15.20
N THR A 138 19.85 -10.87 -15.07
CA THR A 138 19.33 -12.19 -15.48
C THR A 138 18.12 -12.03 -16.39
N ASP A 139 17.70 -13.13 -17.04
CA ASP A 139 16.47 -13.19 -17.83
C ASP A 139 15.21 -13.44 -16.97
N GLN A 140 15.31 -13.32 -15.63
CA GLN A 140 14.14 -13.47 -14.77
C GLN A 140 13.22 -12.26 -14.90
N GLU A 141 11.95 -12.50 -15.25
CA GLU A 141 10.90 -11.48 -15.36
C GLU A 141 10.40 -11.03 -13.98
N LEU A 142 11.28 -10.39 -13.21
CA LEU A 142 10.96 -9.81 -11.90
C LEU A 142 11.11 -8.30 -11.96
N THR A 143 10.04 -7.56 -11.66
CA THR A 143 10.16 -6.11 -11.50
C THR A 143 11.00 -5.76 -10.27
N PHE A 144 11.91 -4.79 -10.44
CA PHE A 144 12.70 -4.23 -9.34
C PHE A 144 11.87 -3.28 -8.48
N TYR A 145 10.69 -2.87 -8.95
CA TYR A 145 9.84 -1.86 -8.32
C TYR A 145 8.37 -2.29 -8.28
N ASN A 146 7.69 -1.92 -7.20
CA ASN A 146 6.24 -2.02 -7.11
C ASN A 146 5.65 -0.68 -7.58
N CYS A 147 4.75 -0.71 -8.56
CA CYS A 147 4.22 0.50 -9.19
C CYS A 147 2.69 0.49 -9.23
N MET A 148 2.11 1.65 -9.54
CA MET A 148 0.68 1.84 -9.78
C MET A 148 0.53 2.77 -11.00
N PRO A 149 -0.57 2.69 -11.76
CA PRO A 149 -0.80 3.56 -12.90
C PRO A 149 -0.96 5.03 -12.44
N PRO A 150 -0.63 6.00 -13.30
CA PRO A 150 -0.61 7.42 -12.93
C PRO A 150 -1.94 7.97 -12.41
N GLU A 151 -3.05 7.41 -12.87
CA GLU A 151 -4.43 7.81 -12.57
C GLU A 151 -4.91 7.23 -11.24
N GLN A 152 -4.20 6.26 -10.66
CA GLN A 152 -4.58 5.67 -9.38
C GLN A 152 -4.55 6.74 -8.29
N GLU A 153 -5.68 6.92 -7.60
CA GLU A 153 -5.75 7.91 -6.53
C GLU A 153 -5.10 7.40 -5.25
N ILE A 154 -4.46 8.34 -4.54
CA ILE A 154 -3.79 8.15 -3.27
C ILE A 154 -4.35 9.13 -2.25
N LEU A 155 -4.66 8.63 -1.06
CA LEU A 155 -5.15 9.45 0.04
C LEU A 155 -3.98 10.26 0.64
N THR A 156 -4.07 11.57 0.50
CA THR A 156 -3.15 12.56 1.07
C THR A 156 -3.79 13.28 2.26
N ALA A 157 -3.03 14.12 2.96
CA ALA A 157 -3.56 14.99 4.01
C ALA A 157 -4.69 15.93 3.53
N ASP A 158 -4.67 16.31 2.25
CA ASP A 158 -5.64 17.23 1.64
C ASP A 158 -6.75 16.49 0.87
N GLY A 159 -6.85 15.17 1.03
CA GLY A 159 -7.80 14.31 0.31
C GLY A 159 -7.15 13.46 -0.78
N TYR A 160 -7.98 12.89 -1.65
CA TYR A 160 -7.51 12.03 -2.75
C TYR A 160 -6.81 12.85 -3.83
N LYS A 161 -5.70 12.32 -4.32
CA LYS A 161 -4.88 12.93 -5.38
C LYS A 161 -4.42 11.82 -6.34
N PRO A 162 -4.49 12.02 -7.67
CA PRO A 162 -3.89 11.09 -8.63
C PRO A 162 -2.40 10.85 -8.32
N PHE A 163 -1.93 9.61 -8.45
CA PHE A 163 -0.54 9.25 -8.16
C PHE A 163 0.47 10.07 -8.99
N ALA A 164 0.10 10.40 -10.24
CA ALA A 164 0.87 11.28 -11.11
C ALA A 164 1.14 12.66 -10.49
N ASP A 165 0.22 13.17 -9.68
CA ASP A 165 0.30 14.51 -9.10
C ASP A 165 0.96 14.54 -7.72
N VAL A 166 1.20 13.38 -7.11
CA VAL A 166 1.89 13.27 -5.83
C VAL A 166 3.34 13.74 -5.97
N ARG A 167 3.78 14.59 -5.04
CA ARG A 167 5.14 15.16 -5.04
C ARG A 167 5.94 14.74 -3.82
N VAL A 168 7.27 14.78 -3.94
CA VAL A 168 8.16 14.66 -2.78
C VAL A 168 7.82 15.74 -1.76
N GLY A 169 7.61 15.35 -0.51
CA GLY A 169 7.16 16.22 0.57
C GLY A 169 5.66 16.12 0.88
N ASP A 170 4.82 15.68 -0.08
CA ASP A 170 3.39 15.49 0.17
C ASP A 170 3.18 14.47 1.30
N LEU A 171 2.21 14.75 2.18
CA LEU A 171 1.85 13.85 3.27
C LEU A 171 0.81 12.84 2.79
N VAL A 172 1.15 11.55 2.84
CA VAL A 172 0.28 10.44 2.44
C VAL A 172 -0.10 9.56 3.63
N VAL A 173 -1.30 8.97 3.57
CA VAL A 173 -1.80 8.08 4.61
C VAL A 173 -1.16 6.70 4.46
N THR A 174 -0.58 6.19 5.56
CA THR A 174 0.01 4.85 5.59
C THR A 174 -0.97 3.79 6.12
N HIS A 175 -0.64 2.50 5.94
CA HIS A 175 -1.41 1.36 6.44
C HIS A 175 -1.67 1.33 7.98
N LYS A 176 -1.02 2.18 8.79
CA LYS A 176 -1.35 2.33 10.23
C LYS A 176 -2.02 3.67 10.54
N ASN A 177 -2.77 4.22 9.58
CA ASN A 177 -3.51 5.47 9.70
C ASN A 177 -2.68 6.65 10.23
N ARG A 178 -1.52 6.91 9.62
CA ARG A 178 -0.67 8.07 9.95
C ARG A 178 -0.15 8.72 8.69
N LEU A 179 0.00 10.04 8.72
CA LEU A 179 0.59 10.84 7.66
C LEU A 179 2.11 10.70 7.66
N ARG A 180 2.70 10.51 6.48
CA ARG A 180 4.15 10.49 6.27
C ARG A 180 4.53 11.20 4.97
N PRO A 181 5.66 11.91 4.92
CA PRO A 181 6.10 12.59 3.71
C PRO A 181 6.60 11.59 2.67
N VAL A 182 6.27 11.83 1.40
CA VAL A 182 6.88 11.14 0.27
C VAL A 182 8.35 11.57 0.16
N LEU A 183 9.27 10.62 0.23
CA LEU A 183 10.71 10.91 0.16
C LEU A 183 11.24 10.92 -1.28
N HIS A 184 10.73 10.02 -2.10
CA HIS A 184 11.13 9.84 -3.49
C HIS A 184 9.93 9.42 -4.33
N LYS A 185 9.93 9.86 -5.58
CA LYS A 185 8.98 9.44 -6.60
C LYS A 185 9.76 8.79 -7.74
N PHE A 186 9.31 7.62 -8.16
CA PHE A 186 9.90 6.86 -9.26
C PHE A 186 8.86 6.72 -10.36
N GLU A 187 9.30 6.88 -11.60
CA GLU A 187 8.46 6.79 -12.79
C GLU A 187 9.18 5.93 -13.82
N ARG A 188 8.40 5.15 -14.57
CA ARG A 188 8.90 4.32 -15.67
C ARG A 188 7.81 4.14 -16.70
N GLU A 189 8.23 4.00 -17.95
CA GLU A 189 7.36 3.53 -19.04
C GLU A 189 7.54 2.02 -19.19
N THR A 190 6.43 1.29 -19.31
CA THR A 190 6.44 -0.16 -19.36
C THR A 190 5.14 -0.69 -19.96
N GLU A 191 5.21 -1.86 -20.56
CA GLU A 191 4.05 -2.66 -20.94
C GLU A 191 3.97 -3.85 -19.97
N GLU A 192 2.98 -3.84 -19.07
CA GLU A 192 2.75 -4.92 -18.11
C GLU A 192 1.26 -4.99 -17.73
N ASP A 193 0.83 -6.15 -17.23
CA ASP A 193 -0.56 -6.33 -16.80
C ASP A 193 -0.87 -5.50 -15.55
N ILE A 194 -2.00 -4.77 -15.62
CA ILE A 194 -2.57 -4.04 -14.49
C ILE A 194 -3.65 -4.88 -13.82
N TYR A 195 -3.43 -5.15 -12.54
CA TYR A 195 -4.35 -5.89 -11.69
C TYR A 195 -5.30 -4.93 -11.00
N THR A 196 -6.58 -5.28 -11.06
CA THR A 196 -7.70 -4.45 -10.63
C THR A 196 -8.38 -5.14 -9.45
N ILE A 197 -8.25 -4.56 -8.25
CA ILE A 197 -8.75 -5.12 -7.00
C ILE A 197 -10.01 -4.37 -6.57
N ILE A 198 -11.12 -5.11 -6.51
CA ILE A 198 -12.43 -4.58 -6.14
C ILE A 198 -12.84 -5.17 -4.79
N THR A 199 -13.10 -4.31 -3.80
CA THR A 199 -13.52 -4.73 -2.45
C THR A 199 -15.01 -4.56 -2.25
N LYS A 200 -15.66 -5.51 -1.57
CA LYS A 200 -17.13 -5.49 -1.36
C LYS A 200 -17.63 -4.44 -0.37
N LYS A 201 -16.84 -4.13 0.68
CA LYS A 201 -17.28 -3.35 1.85
C LYS A 201 -16.70 -1.95 1.95
N ILE A 202 -15.65 -1.67 1.17
CA ILE A 202 -15.00 -0.37 1.17
C ILE A 202 -15.54 0.30 -0.07
N GLY A 203 -16.37 1.33 0.12
CA GLY A 203 -17.09 2.03 -0.95
C GLY A 203 -16.23 2.97 -1.80
N TYR A 204 -14.90 2.80 -1.78
CA TYR A 204 -13.96 3.62 -2.54
C TYR A 204 -13.50 2.92 -3.81
N ASP A 205 -12.92 3.72 -4.71
CA ASP A 205 -12.48 3.36 -6.04
C ASP A 205 -11.64 2.09 -6.12
N VAL A 206 -11.72 1.49 -7.30
CA VAL A 206 -11.03 0.28 -7.66
C VAL A 206 -9.51 0.47 -7.56
N LEU A 207 -8.84 -0.40 -6.80
CA LEU A 207 -7.38 -0.33 -6.66
C LEU A 207 -6.71 -0.98 -7.87
N ARG A 208 -6.01 -0.18 -8.67
CA ARG A 208 -5.25 -0.61 -9.85
C ARG A 208 -3.77 -0.59 -9.53
N VAL A 209 -3.08 -1.71 -9.74
CA VAL A 209 -1.65 -1.87 -9.42
C VAL A 209 -0.98 -2.84 -10.38
N THR A 210 0.35 -2.84 -10.43
CA THR A 210 1.12 -3.85 -11.17
C THR A 210 1.10 -5.19 -10.44
N GLY A 211 1.30 -6.30 -11.16
CA GLY A 211 1.16 -7.65 -10.58
C GLY A 211 2.02 -7.92 -9.35
N GLU A 212 3.24 -7.39 -9.30
CA GLU A 212 4.15 -7.60 -8.18
C GLU A 212 3.95 -6.60 -7.01
N HIS A 213 3.05 -5.63 -7.18
CA HIS A 213 2.73 -4.67 -6.12
C HIS A 213 2.16 -5.39 -4.92
N LYS A 214 2.80 -5.23 -3.76
CA LYS A 214 2.38 -5.94 -2.55
C LYS A 214 1.20 -5.24 -1.90
N ILE A 215 0.15 -6.00 -1.64
CA ILE A 215 -1.06 -5.57 -0.96
C ILE A 215 -1.08 -6.21 0.43
N HIS A 216 -1.50 -5.45 1.44
CA HIS A 216 -1.64 -5.96 2.80
C HIS A 216 -2.94 -6.78 2.88
N VAL A 217 -2.82 -8.09 3.01
CA VAL A 217 -3.92 -9.04 2.82
C VAL A 217 -3.96 -10.08 3.92
N ILE A 218 -5.18 -10.49 4.27
CA ILE A 218 -5.47 -11.69 5.04
C ILE A 218 -6.04 -12.71 4.05
N ARG A 219 -5.39 -13.87 3.91
CA ARG A 219 -5.90 -14.92 3.04
C ARG A 219 -7.22 -15.46 3.54
N SER A 220 -8.10 -15.85 2.62
CA SER A 220 -9.40 -16.43 2.95
C SER A 220 -9.28 -17.66 3.87
N GLU A 221 -8.26 -18.50 3.64
CA GLU A 221 -7.91 -19.68 4.41
C GLU A 221 -7.36 -19.38 5.82
N TRP A 222 -7.00 -18.12 6.12
CA TRP A 222 -6.57 -17.71 7.46
C TRP A 222 -7.75 -17.32 8.36
N VAL A 223 -8.94 -17.24 7.80
CA VAL A 223 -10.14 -16.81 8.50
C VAL A 223 -10.96 -18.03 8.93
N ASN A 224 -11.06 -18.24 10.25
CA ASN A 224 -11.91 -19.30 10.77
C ASN A 224 -13.40 -18.90 10.66
N ALA A 225 -14.19 -19.70 9.95
CA ALA A 225 -15.60 -19.44 9.62
C ALA A 225 -16.60 -19.65 10.78
N ASP A 226 -16.14 -19.76 12.03
CA ASP A 226 -17.03 -20.05 13.16
C ASP A 226 -17.78 -18.77 13.60
N ARG A 227 -18.92 -18.52 12.93
CA ARG A 227 -19.78 -17.33 13.07
C ARG A 227 -20.45 -17.16 14.45
N ARG A 228 -20.22 -18.09 15.39
CA ARG A 228 -20.90 -18.13 16.70
C ARG A 228 -20.33 -17.14 17.73
N LYS A 229 -19.18 -16.53 17.47
CA LYS A 229 -18.57 -15.51 18.35
C LYS A 229 -18.40 -14.22 17.56
N ASN A 230 -18.73 -13.08 18.17
CA ASN A 230 -18.53 -11.75 17.60
C ASN A 230 -17.03 -11.51 17.32
N GLY A 231 -16.56 -11.83 16.11
CA GLY A 231 -15.20 -11.55 15.65
C GLY A 231 -14.64 -12.58 14.67
N LEU A 232 -13.94 -12.10 13.64
CA LEU A 232 -13.12 -12.94 12.76
C LEU A 232 -11.90 -13.42 13.57
N ARG A 233 -11.71 -14.74 13.68
CA ARG A 233 -10.45 -15.29 14.23
C ARG A 233 -9.48 -15.56 13.10
N LEU A 234 -8.36 -14.86 13.13
CA LEU A 234 -7.26 -15.06 12.20
C LEU A 234 -6.31 -16.13 12.75
N SER A 235 -5.94 -17.11 11.91
CA SER A 235 -4.88 -18.06 12.22
C SER A 235 -3.49 -17.51 11.94
N GLN A 236 -3.39 -16.46 11.12
CA GLN A 236 -2.16 -15.75 10.77
C GLN A 236 -2.41 -14.25 10.70
N GLU A 237 -1.37 -13.46 11.02
CA GLU A 237 -1.39 -12.02 10.84
C GLU A 237 -1.47 -11.65 9.33
N PRO A 238 -2.03 -10.48 8.99
CA PRO A 238 -1.99 -9.98 7.63
C PRO A 238 -0.56 -9.91 7.07
N ALA A 239 -0.42 -10.20 5.79
CA ALA A 239 0.87 -10.22 5.11
C ALA A 239 0.88 -9.37 3.85
N TRP A 240 2.08 -8.96 3.42
CA TRP A 240 2.29 -8.25 2.16
C TRP A 240 2.42 -9.24 1.01
N ILE A 241 1.35 -9.38 0.22
CA ILE A 241 1.22 -10.38 -0.85
C ILE A 241 1.16 -9.67 -2.21
N PRO A 242 1.92 -10.11 -3.23
CA PRO A 242 1.81 -9.59 -4.59
C PRO A 242 0.38 -9.63 -5.15
N ALA A 243 -0.03 -8.60 -5.89
CA ALA A 243 -1.35 -8.49 -6.49
C ALA A 243 -1.70 -9.68 -7.42
N ASN A 244 -0.74 -10.17 -8.20
CA ASN A 244 -0.89 -11.33 -9.08
C ASN A 244 -1.08 -12.67 -8.35
N GLN A 245 -0.82 -12.70 -7.03
CA GLN A 245 -1.00 -13.89 -6.20
C GLN A 245 -2.29 -13.84 -5.37
N LEU A 246 -3.07 -12.76 -5.45
CA LEU A 246 -4.33 -12.63 -4.73
C LEU A 246 -5.43 -13.50 -5.34
N LYS A 247 -6.33 -13.99 -4.49
CA LYS A 247 -7.47 -14.81 -4.91
C LYS A 247 -8.77 -14.13 -4.51
N LYS A 248 -9.83 -14.37 -5.30
CA LYS A 248 -11.18 -13.94 -4.93
C LYS A 248 -11.55 -14.56 -3.58
N GLY A 249 -11.98 -13.73 -2.64
CA GLY A 249 -12.29 -14.14 -1.27
C GLY A 249 -11.22 -13.76 -0.25
N ASP A 250 -10.01 -13.40 -0.69
CA ASP A 250 -9.01 -12.78 0.20
C ASP A 250 -9.51 -11.43 0.72
N PHE A 251 -9.10 -11.07 1.93
CA PHE A 251 -9.49 -9.84 2.60
C PHE A 251 -8.37 -8.82 2.49
N VAL A 252 -8.67 -7.63 1.97
CA VAL A 252 -7.73 -6.50 1.95
C VAL A 252 -7.77 -5.81 3.31
N ALA A 253 -6.61 -5.71 3.96
CA ALA A 253 -6.46 -5.00 5.22
C ALA A 253 -6.24 -3.51 4.95
N VAL A 254 -7.16 -2.68 5.42
CA VAL A 254 -7.12 -1.22 5.24
C VAL A 254 -6.91 -0.50 6.56
N ALA A 255 -6.34 0.70 6.47
CA ALA A 255 -6.30 1.61 7.61
C ALA A 255 -7.75 1.95 8.00
N TYR A 256 -8.06 1.78 9.28
CA TYR A 256 -9.33 2.20 9.86
C TYR A 256 -9.06 3.43 10.71
N ASP A 257 -9.81 4.50 10.47
CA ASP A 257 -9.82 5.63 11.36
C ASP A 257 -10.80 5.36 12.50
N GLY A 258 -10.23 5.22 13.71
CA GLY A 258 -10.97 5.01 14.94
C GLY A 258 -11.16 6.30 15.73
N GLU A 259 -10.71 7.45 15.22
CA GLU A 259 -10.95 8.73 15.86
C GLU A 259 -12.45 9.05 15.81
N ILE A 260 -13.06 9.15 16.99
CA ILE A 260 -14.40 9.69 17.13
C ILE A 260 -14.23 11.20 17.15
N CYS A 261 -14.38 11.84 15.99
CA CYS A 261 -14.47 13.30 15.95
C CYS A 261 -15.72 13.72 16.73
N PRO A 262 -15.59 14.54 17.79
CA PRO A 262 -16.76 15.13 18.43
C PRO A 262 -17.55 15.93 17.37
N PRO A 263 -18.88 15.95 17.46
CA PRO A 263 -19.72 16.67 16.52
C PRO A 263 -19.24 18.12 16.41
N ALA A 264 -18.79 18.53 15.23
CA ALA A 264 -18.33 19.90 15.04
C ALA A 264 -19.52 20.84 15.13
N THR A 265 -19.38 21.95 15.84
CA THR A 265 -20.42 22.98 15.90
C THR A 265 -20.33 23.87 14.67
N ILE A 266 -21.37 23.89 13.85
CA ILE A 266 -21.52 24.87 12.77
C ILE A 266 -22.06 26.16 13.39
N ARG A 267 -21.35 27.26 13.19
CA ARG A 267 -21.84 28.60 13.53
C ARG A 267 -22.52 29.20 12.31
N ILE A 268 -23.84 29.29 12.33
CA ILE A 268 -24.62 29.82 11.21
C ILE A 268 -24.23 31.27 10.89
N SER A 269 -23.82 32.06 11.90
CA SER A 269 -23.28 33.42 11.74
C SER A 269 -22.13 33.52 10.74
N ASP A 270 -21.32 32.47 10.61
CA ASP A 270 -20.14 32.46 9.73
C ASP A 270 -20.56 32.49 8.25
N TYR A 271 -21.81 32.12 7.95
CA TYR A 271 -22.40 32.06 6.61
C TYR A 271 -23.45 33.14 6.35
N LEU A 272 -23.89 33.86 7.40
CA LEU A 272 -24.96 34.87 7.33
C LEU A 272 -24.45 36.26 7.76
N PRO A 273 -23.66 36.96 6.94
CA PRO A 273 -22.99 38.21 7.33
C PRO A 273 -23.94 39.37 7.67
N ASN A 274 -25.20 39.28 7.21
CA ASN A 274 -26.23 40.31 7.45
C ASN A 274 -27.10 40.04 8.68
N TYR A 275 -26.79 38.98 9.44
CA TYR A 275 -27.46 38.64 10.68
C TYR A 275 -26.56 38.98 11.86
N ARG A 276 -27.17 39.27 13.00
CA ARG A 276 -26.47 39.54 14.26
C ARG A 276 -26.79 38.43 15.25
N VAL A 277 -25.88 38.20 16.19
CA VAL A 277 -26.05 37.21 17.26
C VAL A 277 -26.29 37.94 18.58
N GLN A 278 -27.37 37.59 19.28
CA GLN A 278 -27.65 38.05 20.63
C GLN A 278 -28.14 36.85 21.44
N GLU A 279 -27.57 36.64 22.63
CA GLU A 279 -27.91 35.52 23.52
C GLU A 279 -27.86 34.13 22.85
N GLY A 280 -26.95 33.93 21.89
CA GLY A 280 -26.79 32.67 21.17
C GLY A 280 -27.79 32.46 20.01
N GLN A 281 -28.65 33.44 19.76
CA GLN A 281 -29.65 33.40 18.69
C GLN A 281 -29.31 34.41 17.59
N LEU A 282 -29.55 34.01 16.34
CA LEU A 282 -29.43 34.85 15.15
C LEU A 282 -30.70 35.66 14.93
N PHE A 283 -30.51 36.96 14.67
CA PHE A 283 -31.56 37.89 14.30
C PHE A 283 -31.17 38.69 13.06
N LYS A 284 -32.15 38.94 12.19
CA LYS A 284 -32.00 39.89 11.09
C LYS A 284 -32.39 41.28 11.60
N PRO A 285 -31.47 42.24 11.68
CA PRO A 285 -31.85 43.61 11.99
C PRO A 285 -32.72 44.17 10.85
N THR A 286 -33.93 44.60 11.18
CA THR A 286 -34.87 45.22 10.24
C THR A 286 -34.96 46.71 10.51
N THR A 287 -34.29 47.52 9.69
CA THR A 287 -34.52 48.97 9.65
C THR A 287 -35.85 49.26 8.95
N ARG A 288 -36.90 49.57 9.72
CA ARG A 288 -38.05 50.34 9.23
C ARG A 288 -38.11 51.67 9.99
N GLY A 289 -38.12 52.77 9.24
CA GLY A 289 -38.37 54.09 9.78
C GLY A 289 -38.83 55.05 8.68
N GLU A 290 -40.07 55.53 8.78
CA GLU A 290 -40.42 56.85 8.24
C GLU A 290 -40.01 57.90 9.29
N HIS A 291 -39.40 59.00 8.85
CA HIS A 291 -38.97 60.12 9.71
C HIS A 291 -37.83 59.88 10.72
N GLY A 292 -36.83 59.07 10.38
CA GLY A 292 -35.53 59.11 11.05
C GLY A 292 -35.45 58.48 12.45
N TYR A 293 -36.51 57.83 12.91
CA TYR A 293 -36.44 56.93 14.08
C TYR A 293 -36.25 55.49 13.60
N VAL A 294 -35.12 54.88 13.98
CA VAL A 294 -34.86 53.45 13.79
C VAL A 294 -35.42 52.72 15.00
N SER A 295 -36.56 52.04 14.85
CA SER A 295 -37.05 51.09 15.85
C SER A 295 -36.64 49.67 15.44
N ASP A 296 -35.76 49.06 16.23
CA ASP A 296 -35.35 47.64 16.09
C ASP A 296 -36.51 46.72 16.50
N TRP A 297 -37.46 46.52 15.58
CA TRP A 297 -38.39 45.39 15.69
C TRP A 297 -37.72 44.20 15.02
N GLY A 298 -36.97 43.42 15.80
CA GLY A 298 -36.40 42.16 15.35
C GLY A 298 -37.51 41.22 14.90
N THR A 299 -37.39 40.65 13.70
CA THR A 299 -38.26 39.55 13.24
C THR A 299 -38.30 38.45 14.31
N HIS A 300 -39.51 38.08 14.75
CA HIS A 300 -39.82 37.19 15.88
C HIS A 300 -39.30 35.73 15.81
N PHE A 301 -38.46 35.37 14.84
CA PHE A 301 -37.93 34.01 14.70
C PHE A 301 -36.43 34.04 14.96
N ALA A 302 -36.04 33.81 16.21
CA ALA A 302 -34.66 33.64 16.62
C ALA A 302 -34.20 32.20 16.29
N ILE A 303 -33.18 32.06 15.45
CA ILE A 303 -32.58 30.76 15.09
C ILE A 303 -31.35 30.54 15.96
N ASN A 304 -31.13 29.34 16.48
CA ASN A 304 -29.90 29.03 17.23
C ASN A 304 -28.66 29.25 16.33
N ASN A 305 -27.70 30.05 16.79
CA ASN A 305 -26.49 30.33 16.02
C ASN A 305 -25.59 29.09 15.90
N ASN A 306 -25.62 28.23 16.90
CA ASN A 306 -24.80 27.03 16.98
C ASN A 306 -25.66 25.81 16.63
N LEU A 307 -25.25 25.07 15.61
CA LEU A 307 -25.80 23.77 15.27
C LEU A 307 -24.77 22.69 15.58
N GLU A 308 -25.11 21.76 16.45
CA GLU A 308 -24.29 20.58 16.70
C GLU A 308 -24.51 19.58 15.56
N LEU A 309 -23.43 19.12 14.93
CA LEU A 309 -23.49 18.08 13.91
C LEU A 309 -23.70 16.69 14.53
N ASP A 310 -24.87 16.46 15.10
CA ASP A 310 -25.28 15.16 15.59
C ASP A 310 -25.72 14.21 14.45
N ALA A 311 -26.03 12.98 14.82
CA ALA A 311 -26.43 11.95 13.85
C ALA A 311 -27.69 12.35 13.07
N ASP A 312 -28.63 13.03 13.71
CA ASP A 312 -29.91 13.42 13.12
C ASP A 312 -29.73 14.56 12.12
N LEU A 313 -28.99 15.60 12.47
CA LEU A 313 -28.67 16.70 11.56
C LEU A 313 -27.83 16.22 10.37
N CYS A 314 -26.87 15.32 10.61
CA CYS A 314 -26.08 14.70 9.54
C CYS A 314 -26.95 13.85 8.61
N PHE A 315 -27.92 13.10 9.15
CA PHE A 315 -28.87 12.34 8.35
C PHE A 315 -29.74 13.25 7.48
N LEU A 316 -30.25 14.36 8.05
CA LEU A 316 -31.00 15.37 7.30
C LEU A 316 -30.17 15.98 6.15
N PHE A 317 -28.92 16.37 6.42
CA PHE A 317 -28.02 16.92 5.39
C PHE A 317 -27.68 15.89 4.32
N GLY A 318 -27.38 14.66 4.71
CA GLY A 318 -27.12 13.57 3.76
C GLY A 318 -28.30 13.32 2.83
N ARG A 319 -29.52 13.29 3.36
CA ARG A 319 -30.72 13.12 2.53
C ARG A 319 -30.98 14.32 1.63
N TRP A 320 -30.77 15.54 2.11
CA TRP A 320 -30.91 16.73 1.27
C TRP A 320 -29.85 16.79 0.16
N LEU A 321 -28.61 16.38 0.42
CA LEU A 321 -27.56 16.31 -0.61
C LEU A 321 -27.86 15.26 -1.69
N GLY A 322 -28.55 14.17 -1.33
CA GLY A 322 -28.95 13.13 -2.29
C GLY A 322 -30.19 13.51 -3.10
N ASP A 323 -31.28 13.87 -2.43
CA ASP A 323 -32.64 13.98 -3.02
C ASP A 323 -33.33 15.33 -2.75
N GLY A 324 -32.54 16.33 -2.35
CA GLY A 324 -33.03 17.66 -2.00
C GLY A 324 -32.93 18.68 -3.13
N CYS A 325 -33.74 19.73 -3.02
CA CYS A 325 -33.61 20.93 -3.83
C CYS A 325 -33.99 22.18 -3.04
N VAL A 326 -33.56 23.34 -3.53
CA VAL A 326 -33.94 24.64 -2.99
C VAL A 326 -35.20 25.14 -3.73
N THR A 327 -36.21 25.53 -2.95
CA THR A 327 -37.42 26.17 -3.46
C THR A 327 -37.25 27.69 -3.43
N HIS A 328 -37.91 28.38 -4.36
CA HIS A 328 -37.81 29.83 -4.52
C HIS A 328 -39.21 30.46 -4.54
N HIS A 329 -39.31 31.72 -4.12
CA HIS A 329 -40.56 32.47 -4.20
C HIS A 329 -41.01 32.64 -5.66
N THR A 330 -42.33 32.54 -5.90
CA THR A 330 -42.92 32.68 -7.23
C THR A 330 -42.56 34.05 -7.82
N LYS A 331 -41.67 34.07 -8.82
CA LYS A 331 -41.13 35.24 -9.54
C LYS A 331 -39.90 35.95 -8.92
N SER A 332 -39.15 35.30 -8.03
CA SER A 332 -37.82 35.81 -7.62
C SER A 332 -36.84 34.68 -7.33
N ASP A 333 -35.56 34.91 -7.55
CA ASP A 333 -34.48 33.98 -7.16
C ASP A 333 -34.18 34.02 -5.65
N ILE A 334 -35.11 34.49 -4.84
CA ILE A 334 -34.99 34.48 -3.38
C ILE A 334 -35.38 33.08 -2.89
N PRO A 335 -34.45 32.33 -2.27
CA PRO A 335 -34.76 31.02 -1.69
C PRO A 335 -35.86 31.13 -0.64
N SER A 336 -36.88 30.28 -0.74
CA SER A 336 -38.02 30.24 0.17
C SER A 336 -38.01 29.04 1.11
N GLY A 337 -37.15 28.05 0.86
CA GLY A 337 -37.02 26.86 1.69
C GLY A 337 -36.33 25.71 0.98
N ILE A 338 -36.21 24.57 1.64
CA ILE A 338 -35.70 23.32 1.06
C ILE A 338 -36.86 22.34 0.85
N LYS A 339 -36.73 21.47 -0.14
CA LYS A 339 -37.61 20.34 -0.38
C LYS A 339 -36.76 19.08 -0.47
N ILE A 340 -37.25 17.98 0.08
CA ILE A 340 -36.67 16.64 -0.07
C ILE A 340 -37.76 15.76 -0.68
N VAL A 341 -37.42 14.98 -1.70
CA VAL A 341 -38.35 14.06 -2.35
C VAL A 341 -38.19 12.66 -1.74
N PHE A 342 -39.32 11.99 -1.53
CA PHE A 342 -39.38 10.60 -1.07
C PHE A 342 -40.26 9.80 -2.03
N SER A 343 -39.87 8.55 -2.25
CA SER A 343 -40.73 7.55 -2.87
C SER A 343 -41.86 7.12 -1.92
N LEU A 344 -42.83 6.36 -2.44
CA LEU A 344 -43.98 5.90 -1.64
C LEU A 344 -43.59 4.85 -0.60
N ASP A 345 -42.48 4.15 -0.81
CA ASP A 345 -41.90 3.14 0.08
C ASP A 345 -41.02 3.73 1.18
N GLU A 346 -40.49 4.96 1.01
CA GLU A 346 -39.63 5.66 1.98
C GLU A 346 -40.43 6.49 3.02
N ARG A 347 -41.63 6.03 3.38
CA ARG A 347 -42.48 6.77 4.32
C ARG A 347 -41.84 6.92 5.71
N HIS A 348 -41.10 5.90 6.15
CA HIS A 348 -40.46 5.91 7.45
C HIS A 348 -39.34 6.94 7.53
N GLU A 349 -38.49 7.05 6.49
CA GLU A 349 -37.45 8.08 6.42
C GLU A 349 -38.05 9.49 6.35
N ALA A 350 -39.18 9.66 5.65
CA ALA A 350 -39.88 10.93 5.58
C ALA A 350 -40.42 11.36 6.96
N GLU A 351 -40.97 10.42 7.73
CA GLU A 351 -41.42 10.66 9.11
C GLU A 351 -40.23 10.99 10.03
N GLN A 352 -39.12 10.27 9.92
CA GLN A 352 -37.89 10.56 10.67
C GLN A 352 -37.37 11.98 10.38
N ILE A 353 -37.30 12.38 9.11
CA ILE A 353 -36.87 13.73 8.74
C ILE A 353 -37.85 14.80 9.23
N ALA A 354 -39.14 14.54 9.19
CA ALA A 354 -40.14 15.45 9.74
C ALA A 354 -39.96 15.64 11.25
N ASP A 355 -39.58 14.59 11.98
CA ASP A 355 -39.32 14.65 13.42
C ASP A 355 -38.01 15.38 13.75
N ILE A 356 -36.98 15.30 12.90
CA ILE A 356 -35.73 16.06 13.06
C ILE A 356 -35.96 17.58 12.87
N ILE A 357 -36.88 17.97 11.99
CA ILE A 357 -37.16 19.38 11.65
C ILE A 357 -38.13 20.06 12.64
N ARG A 358 -38.92 19.26 13.38
CA ARG A 358 -39.90 19.75 14.37
C ARG A 358 -39.23 20.20 15.65
#